data_AF-A0AA95IVJ5-F1
#
_entry.id   AF-A0AA95IVJ5-F1
#
_cell.length_a   1.000
_cell.length_b   1.000
_cell.length_c   1.000
_cell.angle_alpha   90.00
_cell.angle_beta   90.00
_cell.angle_gamma   90.00
#
_symmetry.space_group_name_H-M   'P 1'
#
loop_
_entity.id
_entity.type
_entity.pdbx_description
1 polymer ?
#
loop_
_entity_poly.entity_id
_entity_poly.type
_entity_poly.pdbx_seq_one_letter_code
_entity_poly.pdbx_strand_id
1 'polypeptide(L)'
;MMNKQIISDKQIGGHKGTTKAPRAKPKQLERQEQKEVIKWAKWQKYGNYKVSDLLHHSPNGGKRDAREGKHFKEMGTLAGFPDLILFVPRSEYHGLFIEMKQKGGKASDVSDSQNAIAARLAEQGYKFVVCFGANHAIDEIKKYLFGGA
;
A
#
# COMPACT_ATOMS: atom_id res chain seq x y z
N MET A 1 -50.94 -10.52 -49.56
CA MET A 1 -51.51 -11.87 -49.32
C MET A 1 -50.55 -12.59 -48.37
N MET A 2 -50.89 -12.64 -47.07
CA MET A 2 -51.38 -13.82 -46.30
C MET A 2 -50.23 -14.72 -45.79
N ASN A 3 -49.94 -14.73 -44.47
CA ASN A 3 -50.47 -15.63 -43.40
C ASN A 3 -49.86 -17.06 -43.50
N LYS A 4 -49.47 -17.81 -42.46
CA LYS A 4 -49.75 -17.92 -41.01
C LYS A 4 -48.67 -18.87 -40.41
N GLN A 5 -48.14 -18.62 -39.19
CA GLN A 5 -48.40 -19.39 -37.94
C GLN A 5 -47.75 -20.81 -37.89
N ILE A 6 -46.90 -21.22 -36.94
CA ILE A 6 -47.24 -21.74 -35.58
C ILE A 6 -45.96 -22.25 -34.83
N ILE A 7 -45.79 -21.81 -33.56
CA ILE A 7 -45.41 -22.49 -32.29
C ILE A 7 -44.06 -23.26 -32.14
N SER A 8 -43.23 -22.85 -31.16
CA SER A 8 -43.06 -23.63 -29.90
C SER A 8 -42.39 -22.84 -28.76
N ASP A 9 -42.96 -23.01 -27.58
CA ASP A 9 -42.51 -22.51 -26.29
C ASP A 9 -41.13 -23.04 -25.88
N LYS A 10 -40.30 -22.17 -25.31
CA LYS A 10 -39.53 -22.56 -24.13
C LYS A 10 -39.34 -21.39 -23.18
N GLN A 11 -39.95 -21.57 -22.01
CA GLN A 11 -39.88 -20.72 -20.86
C GLN A 11 -38.50 -20.68 -20.20
N ILE A 12 -38.21 -19.49 -19.66
CA ILE A 12 -37.58 -19.18 -18.37
C ILE A 12 -36.11 -19.57 -18.17
N GLY A 13 -35.30 -18.52 -18.03
CA GLY A 13 -33.96 -18.60 -17.47
C GLY A 13 -33.29 -17.23 -17.41
N GLY A 14 -33.94 -16.23 -16.81
CA GLY A 14 -33.32 -14.94 -16.54
C GLY A 14 -32.19 -15.09 -15.52
N HIS A 15 -30.99 -15.41 -15.98
CA HIS A 15 -29.77 -15.27 -15.19
C HIS A 15 -29.58 -13.77 -14.94
N LYS A 16 -29.95 -13.30 -13.75
CA LYS A 16 -29.45 -12.03 -13.23
C LYS A 16 -27.94 -12.17 -13.09
N GLY A 17 -27.21 -11.82 -14.14
CA GLY A 17 -25.77 -11.65 -14.08
C GLY A 17 -25.49 -10.65 -12.97
N THR A 18 -24.88 -11.13 -11.88
CA THR A 18 -24.34 -10.24 -10.86
C THR A 18 -23.21 -9.47 -11.54
N THR A 19 -23.48 -8.23 -11.90
CA THR A 19 -22.44 -7.33 -12.40
C THR A 19 -21.47 -7.12 -11.24
N LYS A 20 -20.35 -7.85 -11.25
CA LYS A 20 -19.26 -7.61 -10.31
C LYS A 20 -18.85 -6.15 -10.44
N ALA A 21 -18.88 -5.42 -9.34
CA ALA A 21 -18.41 -4.05 -9.30
C ALA A 21 -16.99 -3.96 -9.91
N PRO A 22 -16.67 -2.90 -10.66
CA PRO A 22 -15.36 -2.75 -11.29
C PRO A 22 -14.26 -2.84 -10.23
N ARG A 23 -13.22 -3.63 -10.53
CA ARG A 23 -12.07 -3.81 -9.64
C ARG A 23 -11.39 -2.45 -9.43
N ALA A 24 -11.22 -2.04 -8.18
CA ALA A 24 -10.55 -0.79 -7.84
C ALA A 24 -9.12 -0.76 -8.42
N LYS A 25 -8.64 0.43 -8.80
CA LYS A 25 -7.29 0.58 -9.37
C LYS A 25 -6.22 0.24 -8.31
N PRO A 26 -5.05 -0.31 -8.67
CA PRO A 26 -4.04 -0.75 -7.70
C PRO A 26 -3.68 0.30 -6.64
N LYS A 27 -3.44 1.54 -7.08
CA LYS A 27 -3.12 2.68 -6.20
C LYS A 27 -4.26 3.12 -5.27
N GLN A 28 -5.51 2.73 -5.53
CA GLN A 28 -6.62 2.94 -4.60
C GLN A 28 -6.63 1.87 -3.52
N LEU A 29 -6.33 0.62 -3.90
CA LEU A 29 -6.23 -0.49 -2.96
C LEU A 29 -5.04 -0.28 -2.02
N GLU A 30 -3.86 0.13 -2.53
CA GLU A 30 -2.70 0.49 -1.70
C GLU A 30 -3.04 1.51 -0.62
N ARG A 31 -3.78 2.58 -0.98
CA ARG A 31 -4.24 3.58 -0.01
C ARG A 31 -5.18 3.00 1.04
N GLN A 32 -6.08 2.11 0.64
CA GLN A 32 -6.99 1.48 1.60
C GLN A 32 -6.23 0.57 2.56
N GLU A 33 -5.32 -0.26 2.04
CA GLU A 33 -4.46 -1.13 2.85
C GLU A 33 -3.62 -0.30 3.83
N GLN A 34 -3.00 0.79 3.38
CA GLN A 34 -2.25 1.69 4.27
C GLN A 34 -3.14 2.32 5.35
N LYS A 35 -4.38 2.72 5.03
CA LYS A 35 -5.33 3.21 6.04
C LYS A 35 -5.63 2.15 7.10
N GLU A 36 -5.73 0.88 6.73
CA GLU A 36 -5.91 -0.21 7.71
C GLU A 36 -4.66 -0.38 8.61
N VAL A 37 -3.45 -0.24 8.06
CA VAL A 37 -2.20 -0.21 8.86
C VAL A 37 -2.25 0.92 9.89
N ILE A 38 -2.58 2.14 9.45
CA ILE A 38 -2.67 3.30 10.34
C ILE A 38 -3.79 3.13 11.38
N LYS A 39 -4.92 2.55 10.99
CA LYS A 39 -6.03 2.25 11.91
C LYS A 39 -5.56 1.29 13.00
N TRP A 40 -4.90 0.19 12.64
CA TRP A 40 -4.31 -0.73 13.62
C TRP A 40 -3.28 -0.03 14.52
N ALA A 41 -2.38 0.78 13.94
CA ALA A 41 -1.33 1.49 14.68
C ALA A 41 -1.89 2.47 15.73
N LYS A 42 -3.09 3.02 15.52
CA LYS A 42 -3.79 3.88 16.50
C LYS A 42 -4.32 3.13 17.73
N TRP A 43 -4.46 1.81 17.63
CA TRP A 43 -4.90 0.94 18.73
C TRP A 43 -3.74 0.18 19.38
N GLN A 44 -2.66 -0.06 18.63
CA GLN A 44 -1.49 -0.77 19.13
C GLN A 44 -0.66 0.10 20.08
N LYS A 45 -0.51 -0.35 21.33
CA LYS A 45 0.39 0.26 22.32
C LYS A 45 1.85 -0.12 22.07
N TYR A 46 2.75 0.83 22.35
CA TYR A 46 4.19 0.66 22.40
C TYR A 46 4.76 1.52 23.55
N GLY A 47 5.02 0.89 24.70
CA GLY A 47 5.32 1.61 25.94
C GLY A 47 4.18 2.59 26.30
N ASN A 48 4.55 3.85 26.54
CA ASN A 48 3.60 4.93 26.84
C ASN A 48 2.92 5.52 25.59
N TYR A 49 3.32 5.09 24.39
CA TYR A 49 2.83 5.60 23.11
C TYR A 49 1.87 4.62 22.44
N LYS A 50 1.20 5.09 21.39
CA LYS A 50 0.66 4.25 20.34
C LYS A 50 1.69 4.13 19.22
N VAL A 51 1.66 3.04 18.45
CA VAL A 51 2.53 2.91 17.27
C VAL A 51 2.30 4.05 16.29
N SER A 52 1.05 4.54 16.15
CA SER A 52 0.73 5.69 15.29
C SER A 52 1.42 7.00 15.69
N ASP A 53 1.88 7.13 16.93
CA ASP A 53 2.56 8.35 17.40
C ASP A 53 4.01 8.40 16.88
N LEU A 54 4.52 7.26 16.41
CA LEU A 54 5.90 7.08 15.92
C LEU A 54 5.95 6.63 14.44
N LEU A 55 4.79 6.45 13.80
CA LEU A 55 4.65 5.99 12.42
C LEU A 55 4.07 7.11 11.54
N HIS A 56 4.89 7.65 10.66
CA HIS A 56 4.53 8.76 9.77
C HIS A 56 4.33 8.29 8.33
N HIS A 57 3.43 8.94 7.61
CA HIS A 57 3.25 8.74 6.17
C HIS A 57 3.91 9.88 5.38
N SER A 58 4.79 9.54 4.45
CA SER A 58 5.26 10.48 3.44
C SER A 58 4.32 10.49 2.22
N PRO A 59 3.63 11.61 1.90
CA PRO A 59 2.68 11.67 0.78
C PRO A 59 3.35 11.70 -0.60
N ASN A 60 4.60 11.27 -0.69
CA ASN A 60 5.44 11.45 -1.86
C ASN A 60 5.01 10.60 -3.07
N GLY A 61 4.29 9.50 -2.87
CA GLY A 61 3.64 8.77 -3.96
C GLY A 61 2.44 9.51 -4.59
N GLY A 62 2.01 10.66 -4.05
CA GLY A 62 0.80 11.37 -4.46
C GLY A 62 0.83 11.89 -5.91
N LYS A 63 -0.34 11.84 -6.57
CA LYS A 63 -0.55 12.55 -7.84
C LYS A 63 -0.51 14.06 -7.57
N ARG A 64 0.18 14.77 -8.45
CA ARG A 64 0.36 16.23 -8.42
C ARG A 64 0.62 16.72 -9.85
N ASP A 65 0.49 18.01 -10.08
CA ASP A 65 0.87 18.59 -11.36
C ASP A 65 2.41 18.66 -11.52
N ALA A 66 2.86 18.89 -12.76
CA ALA A 66 4.28 18.90 -13.08
C ALA A 66 5.05 20.03 -12.38
N ARG A 67 4.41 21.20 -12.18
CA ARG A 67 5.03 22.38 -11.57
C ARG A 67 5.24 22.15 -10.08
N GLU A 68 4.21 21.69 -9.39
CA GLU A 68 4.27 21.31 -7.98
C GLU A 68 5.28 20.18 -7.76
N GLY A 69 5.30 19.17 -8.64
CA GLY A 69 6.28 18.10 -8.59
C GLY A 69 7.72 18.57 -8.76
N LYS A 70 7.98 19.56 -9.63
CA LYS A 70 9.29 20.19 -9.75
C LYS A 70 9.68 20.90 -8.46
N HIS A 71 8.78 21.72 -7.92
CA HIS A 71 9.03 22.48 -6.70
C HIS A 71 9.33 21.57 -5.50
N PHE A 72 8.60 20.46 -5.35
CA PHE A 72 8.83 19.49 -4.28
C PHE A 72 10.21 18.84 -4.38
N LYS A 73 10.67 18.52 -5.60
CA LYS A 73 12.03 18.01 -5.83
C LYS A 73 13.09 19.06 -5.49
N GLU A 74 12.87 20.31 -5.87
CA GLU A 74 13.73 21.44 -5.49
C GLU A 74 13.79 21.64 -3.96
N MET A 75 12.69 21.36 -3.26
CA MET A 75 12.63 21.34 -1.79
C MET A 75 13.20 20.06 -1.14
N GLY A 76 13.75 19.13 -1.92
CA GLY A 76 14.44 17.94 -1.39
C GLY A 76 13.61 16.65 -1.37
N THR A 77 12.45 16.63 -2.02
CA THR A 77 11.66 15.39 -2.15
C THR A 77 12.41 14.34 -2.97
N LEU A 78 12.70 13.19 -2.35
CA LEU A 78 13.41 12.08 -2.98
C LEU A 78 12.46 11.20 -3.79
N ALA A 79 12.73 10.97 -5.08
CA ALA A 79 11.93 10.03 -5.87
C ALA A 79 11.99 8.61 -5.26
N GLY A 80 10.85 7.94 -5.20
CA GLY A 80 10.76 6.59 -4.65
C GLY A 80 10.80 6.50 -3.12
N PHE A 81 10.82 7.63 -2.40
CA PHE A 81 10.78 7.60 -0.93
C PHE A 81 9.57 6.79 -0.42
N PRO A 82 9.75 5.90 0.57
CA PRO A 82 8.74 4.97 1.03
C PRO A 82 7.52 5.64 1.66
N ASP A 83 6.40 4.92 1.64
CA ASP A 83 5.12 5.41 2.12
C ASP A 83 5.07 5.64 3.64
N LEU A 84 5.64 4.74 4.44
CA LEU A 84 5.60 4.80 5.90
C LEU A 84 7.00 4.76 6.52
N ILE A 85 7.17 5.53 7.60
CA ILE A 85 8.42 5.65 8.36
C ILE A 85 8.10 5.46 9.84
N LEU A 86 8.75 4.49 10.48
CA LEU A 86 8.66 4.22 11.92
C LEU A 86 9.96 4.68 12.60
N PHE A 87 9.85 5.72 13.43
CA PHE A 87 10.98 6.38 14.10
C PHE A 87 11.39 5.67 15.39
N VAL A 88 11.59 4.35 15.33
CA VAL A 88 11.97 3.54 16.50
C VAL A 88 13.24 2.78 16.18
N PRO A 89 14.38 3.13 16.79
CA PRO A 89 15.58 2.29 16.72
C PRO A 89 15.30 0.95 17.38
N ARG A 90 15.61 -0.16 16.68
CA ARG A 90 15.39 -1.50 17.22
C ARG A 90 16.34 -2.51 16.61
N SER A 91 16.91 -3.34 17.47
CA SER A 91 18.00 -4.28 17.13
C SER A 91 19.17 -3.50 16.51
N GLU A 92 19.66 -3.90 15.34
CA GLU A 92 20.76 -3.22 14.62
C GLU A 92 20.31 -2.00 13.81
N TYR A 93 19.00 -1.75 13.68
CA TYR A 93 18.47 -0.74 12.76
C TYR A 93 18.10 0.57 13.48
N HIS A 94 18.36 1.69 12.80
CA HIS A 94 18.02 3.04 13.29
C HIS A 94 16.53 3.40 13.11
N GLY A 95 15.79 2.61 12.35
CA GLY A 95 14.37 2.82 12.05
C GLY A 95 13.89 1.86 10.97
N LEU A 96 12.56 1.81 10.78
CA LEU A 96 11.91 0.96 9.79
C LEU A 96 11.19 1.81 8.74
N PHE A 97 11.48 1.55 7.47
CA PHE A 97 10.81 2.11 6.31
C PHE A 97 9.99 1.05 5.59
N ILE A 98 8.76 1.40 5.22
CA ILE A 98 7.81 0.48 4.59
C ILE A 98 7.28 1.11 3.31
N GLU A 99 7.50 0.43 2.20
CA GLU A 99 6.85 0.71 0.91
C GLU A 99 5.61 -0.18 0.78
N MET A 100 4.44 0.42 0.57
CA MET A 100 3.19 -0.32 0.46
C MET A 100 2.92 -0.73 -0.98
N LYS A 101 2.59 -2.00 -1.18
CA LYS A 101 2.12 -2.54 -2.47
C LYS A 101 0.76 -3.20 -2.31
N GLN A 102 0.03 -3.29 -3.41
CA GLN A 102 -1.24 -3.99 -3.42
C GLN A 102 -1.07 -5.47 -3.01
N LYS A 103 -1.98 -5.99 -2.19
CA LYS A 103 -2.07 -7.43 -1.92
C LYS A 103 -2.12 -8.24 -3.22
N GLY A 104 -1.28 -9.27 -3.32
CA GLY A 104 -1.14 -10.12 -4.51
C GLY A 104 -0.35 -9.47 -5.66
N GLY A 105 0.31 -8.34 -5.41
CA GLY A 105 1.30 -7.76 -6.32
C GLY A 105 2.58 -8.60 -6.42
N LYS A 106 3.55 -8.10 -7.19
CA LYS A 106 4.81 -8.77 -7.49
C LYS A 106 6.00 -7.86 -7.19
N ALA A 107 7.19 -8.43 -7.05
CA ALA A 107 8.43 -7.66 -6.89
C ALA A 107 8.67 -6.64 -8.02
N SER A 108 8.22 -6.95 -9.25
CA SER A 108 8.27 -6.04 -10.40
C SER A 108 7.42 -4.77 -10.24
N ASP A 109 6.53 -4.71 -9.24
CA ASP A 109 5.72 -3.52 -8.95
C ASP A 109 6.51 -2.46 -8.15
N VAL A 110 7.73 -2.79 -7.71
CA VAL A 110 8.67 -1.87 -7.06
C VAL A 110 9.48 -1.17 -8.15
N SER A 111 9.42 0.17 -8.19
CA SER A 111 10.13 0.94 -9.20
C SER A 111 11.64 1.01 -8.95
N ASP A 112 12.43 1.30 -9.99
CA ASP A 112 13.88 1.48 -9.86
C ASP A 112 14.26 2.55 -8.83
N SER A 113 13.50 3.65 -8.77
CA SER A 113 13.73 4.71 -7.76
C SER A 113 13.49 4.23 -6.32
N GLN A 114 12.55 3.29 -6.12
CA GLN A 114 12.27 2.68 -4.83
C GLN A 114 13.38 1.69 -4.44
N ASN A 115 13.86 0.90 -5.40
CA ASN A 115 15.02 0.03 -5.17
C ASN A 115 16.29 0.84 -4.83
N ALA A 116 16.52 1.96 -5.52
CA ALA A 116 17.66 2.82 -5.28
C ALA A 116 17.63 3.47 -3.89
N ILE A 117 16.48 3.96 -3.42
CA ILE A 117 16.38 4.52 -2.07
C ILE A 117 16.48 3.44 -0.99
N ALA A 118 15.93 2.24 -1.24
CA ALA A 118 16.05 1.11 -0.32
C ALA A 118 17.51 0.73 -0.07
N ALA A 119 18.32 0.65 -1.14
CA ALA A 119 19.76 0.37 -1.03
C ALA A 119 20.48 1.45 -0.21
N ARG A 120 20.23 2.74 -0.50
CA ARG A 120 20.84 3.85 0.25
C ARG A 120 20.45 3.86 1.72
N LEU A 121 19.18 3.57 2.05
CA LEU A 121 18.72 3.50 3.45
C LEU A 121 19.38 2.32 4.19
N ALA A 122 19.52 1.17 3.53
CA ALA A 122 20.19 0.01 4.11
C ALA A 122 21.68 0.29 4.38
N GLU A 123 22.39 0.96 3.46
CA GLU A 123 23.78 1.39 3.66
C GLU A 123 23.95 2.32 4.86
N GLN A 124 22.91 3.06 5.25
CA GLN A 124 22.92 3.94 6.43
C GLN A 124 22.35 3.28 7.70
N GLY A 125 22.15 1.95 7.71
CA GLY A 125 21.69 1.22 8.90
C GLY A 125 20.19 1.29 9.17
N TYR A 126 19.36 1.60 8.17
CA TYR A 126 17.91 1.54 8.30
C TYR A 126 17.35 0.26 7.69
N LYS A 127 16.29 -0.29 8.30
CA LYS A 127 15.55 -1.42 7.71
C LYS A 127 14.57 -0.88 6.68
N PHE A 128 14.60 -1.43 5.47
CA PHE A 128 13.60 -1.16 4.42
C PHE A 128 12.87 -2.45 4.06
N VAL A 129 11.54 -2.41 4.00
CA VAL A 129 10.71 -3.55 3.58
C VAL A 129 9.64 -3.13 2.58
N VAL A 130 9.34 -4.01 1.63
CA VAL A 130 8.20 -3.87 0.72
C VAL A 130 7.09 -4.78 1.21
N CYS A 131 5.92 -4.20 1.52
CA CYS A 131 4.81 -4.92 2.10
C CYS A 131 3.60 -4.97 1.16
N PHE A 132 3.22 -6.17 0.76
CA PHE A 132 2.06 -6.44 -0.08
C PHE A 132 0.78 -6.60 0.77
N GLY A 133 0.04 -5.50 0.94
CA GLY A 133 -1.17 -5.42 1.75
C GLY A 133 -0.94 -5.12 3.23
N ALA A 134 -2.03 -4.79 3.94
CA ALA A 134 -2.00 -4.29 5.31
C ALA A 134 -1.48 -5.33 6.30
N ASN A 135 -1.92 -6.59 6.19
CA ASN A 135 -1.49 -7.65 7.12
C ASN A 135 0.02 -7.85 7.08
N HIS A 136 0.62 -7.88 5.88
CA HIS A 136 2.07 -8.01 5.74
C HIS A 136 2.80 -6.82 6.41
N ALA A 137 2.35 -5.58 6.18
CA ALA A 137 2.94 -4.41 6.83
C ALA A 137 2.80 -4.44 8.36
N ILE A 138 1.63 -4.82 8.87
CA ILE A 138 1.37 -4.96 10.31
C ILE A 138 2.28 -6.02 10.92
N ASP A 139 2.45 -7.16 10.25
CA ASP A 139 3.29 -8.26 10.74
C ASP A 139 4.77 -7.87 10.74
N GLU A 140 5.26 -7.15 9.73
CA GLU A 140 6.63 -6.61 9.73
C GLU A 140 6.83 -5.56 10.83
N ILE A 141 5.85 -4.67 11.08
CA ILE A 141 5.93 -3.72 12.20
C ILE A 141 5.97 -4.47 13.53
N LYS A 142 5.13 -5.49 13.70
CA LYS A 142 5.11 -6.30 14.93
C LYS A 142 6.42 -7.05 15.13
N LYS A 143 6.93 -7.70 14.09
CA LYS A 143 8.22 -8.39 14.12
C LYS A 143 9.34 -7.43 14.49
N TYR A 144 9.36 -6.24 13.88
CA TYR A 144 10.34 -5.22 14.17
C TYR A 144 10.28 -4.75 15.63
N LEU A 145 9.10 -4.38 16.13
CA LEU A 145 8.96 -3.79 17.47
C LEU A 145 9.03 -4.83 18.61
N PHE A 146 8.45 -6.01 18.40
CA PHE A 146 8.17 -6.99 19.46
C PHE A 146 8.84 -8.35 19.27
N GLY A 147 9.46 -8.61 18.11
CA GLY A 147 9.98 -9.93 17.74
C GLY A 147 11.21 -10.41 18.52
N GLY A 148 11.73 -9.62 19.47
CA GLY A 148 12.99 -9.92 20.15
C GLY A 148 14.21 -9.70 19.23
N ALA A 149 15.35 -9.35 19.83
CA ALA A 149 16.66 -9.43 19.19
C ALA A 149 17.28 -10.78 19.55
#